data_AF-X0SR62-F1
#
_entry.id   AF-X0SR62-F1
#
_cell.length_a   1.000
_cell.length_b   1.000
_cell.length_c   1.000
_cell.angle_alpha   90.00
_cell.angle_beta   90.00
_cell.angle_gamma   90.00
#
_symmetry.space_group_name_H-M   'P 1'
#
loop_
_entity.id
_entity.type
_entity.pdbx_description
1 polymer ?
#
loop_
_entity_poly.entity_id
_entity_poly.type
_entity_poly.pdbx_seq_one_letter_code
_entity_poly.pdbx_strand_id
1 'polypeptide(L)'
;MKTREENNQLLLWRSKGAAAEGIPTPDELKKTPGYANFKRLQEGPVAIIECIEEIPCDPCESACPTGAIKIGSSITNLPVLDEDKCTGCGLCISSCPGLAIFVLNLNYTDELALVSFPFEFLPLPKVGEEVSAIDREGRTVCKGKAVKILNKRKQDYTPVVSIFIPKKHASVVRGISVKKNGFSKQNNSPQAENNENKMRILDHPILGTQNPGKMLNITVDGKKIKAREGEMIVAALLNAGIRIN
;
A
#
# COMPACT_ATOMS: atom_id res chain seq x y z
N MET A 1 -38.60 -9.51 0.82
CA MET A 1 -37.89 -8.40 1.49
C MET A 1 -36.59 -8.95 2.05
N LYS A 2 -35.49 -8.75 1.34
CA LYS A 2 -34.16 -9.11 1.84
C LYS A 2 -33.79 -8.11 2.94
N THR A 3 -33.41 -8.62 4.09
CA THR A 3 -33.16 -7.84 5.31
C THR A 3 -32.00 -6.87 5.12
N ARG A 4 -32.05 -5.77 5.87
CA ARG A 4 -31.13 -4.62 5.86
C ARG A 4 -29.66 -5.00 6.13
N GLU A 5 -29.39 -6.25 6.50
CA GLU A 5 -28.06 -6.81 6.81
C GLU A 5 -27.33 -7.38 5.58
N GLU A 6 -28.04 -7.86 4.55
CA GLU A 6 -27.38 -8.41 3.34
C GLU A 6 -26.68 -7.31 2.51
N ASN A 7 -27.10 -6.06 2.66
CA ASN A 7 -26.49 -4.90 1.99
C ASN A 7 -25.12 -4.50 2.58
N ASN A 8 -24.71 -5.06 3.73
CA ASN A 8 -23.46 -4.70 4.41
C ASN A 8 -22.27 -5.61 4.05
N GLN A 9 -22.47 -6.64 3.22
CA GLN A 9 -21.39 -7.52 2.73
C GLN A 9 -20.48 -6.85 1.69
N LEU A 10 -20.86 -5.68 1.17
CA LEU A 10 -20.14 -4.93 0.16
C LEU A 10 -18.89 -4.20 0.69
N LEU A 11 -18.51 -4.34 1.96
CA LEU A 11 -17.51 -3.49 2.65
C LEU A 11 -16.53 -4.23 3.59
N LEU A 12 -16.51 -5.56 3.61
CA LEU A 12 -15.85 -6.29 4.70
C LEU A 12 -14.61 -7.04 4.22
N TRP A 13 -13.44 -6.45 4.45
CA TRP A 13 -12.21 -7.22 4.67
C TRP A 13 -11.99 -7.33 6.19
N ARG A 14 -11.27 -8.37 6.61
CA ARG A 14 -10.92 -8.58 8.01
C ARG A 14 -9.49 -8.08 8.23
N SER A 15 -9.32 -7.23 9.23
CA SER A 15 -8.01 -6.82 9.74
C SER A 15 -8.12 -6.57 11.24
N LYS A 16 -6.99 -6.67 11.95
CA LYS A 16 -6.86 -6.27 13.36
C LYS A 16 -6.64 -4.77 13.54
N GLY A 17 -6.63 -4.00 12.43
CA GLY A 17 -6.51 -2.55 12.43
C GLY A 17 -5.11 -2.09 12.06
N ALA A 18 -5.01 -0.83 11.68
CA ALA A 18 -3.79 -0.30 11.09
C ALA A 18 -2.61 -0.33 12.05
N ALA A 19 -2.84 -0.05 13.33
CA ALA A 19 -1.78 -0.08 14.35
C ALA A 19 -1.17 -1.48 14.56
N ALA A 20 -1.92 -2.55 14.26
CA ALA A 20 -1.47 -3.92 14.49
C ALA A 20 -0.90 -4.60 13.23
N GLU A 21 -1.51 -4.35 12.06
CA GLU A 21 -1.20 -5.06 10.81
C GLU A 21 -0.85 -4.13 9.65
N GLY A 22 -0.87 -2.80 9.86
CA GLY A 22 -0.69 -1.82 8.79
C GLY A 22 -1.87 -1.72 7.82
N ILE A 23 -2.98 -2.42 8.09
CA ILE A 23 -4.17 -2.43 7.25
C ILE A 23 -5.33 -1.88 8.08
N PRO A 24 -5.99 -0.79 7.66
CA PRO A 24 -7.11 -0.26 8.39
C PRO A 24 -8.31 -1.20 8.31
N THR A 25 -9.06 -1.29 9.39
CA THR A 25 -10.38 -1.93 9.42
C THR A 25 -11.40 -1.07 8.67
N PRO A 26 -12.52 -1.67 8.22
CA PRO A 26 -13.63 -0.90 7.64
C PRO A 26 -14.15 0.20 8.58
N ASP A 27 -14.13 -0.03 9.89
CA ASP A 27 -14.64 0.93 10.87
C ASP A 27 -13.66 2.07 11.15
N GLU A 28 -12.34 1.83 11.08
CA GLU A 28 -11.33 2.90 11.09
C GLU A 28 -11.51 3.81 9.87
N LEU A 29 -11.68 3.23 8.67
CA LEU A 29 -11.87 4.03 7.46
C LEU A 29 -13.19 4.81 7.45
N LYS A 30 -14.30 4.22 7.90
CA LYS A 30 -15.60 4.92 7.97
C LYS A 30 -15.59 6.12 8.93
N LYS A 31 -14.65 6.16 9.89
CA LYS A 31 -14.51 7.28 10.82
C LYS A 31 -13.67 8.43 10.24
N THR A 32 -12.95 8.22 9.14
CA THR A 32 -12.16 9.28 8.52
C THR A 32 -13.06 10.23 7.74
N PRO A 33 -12.76 11.54 7.74
CA PRO A 33 -13.56 12.53 7.01
C PRO A 33 -13.34 12.50 5.50
N GLY A 34 -12.37 11.71 5.03
CA GLY A 34 -12.04 11.54 3.62
C GLY A 34 -12.69 10.32 2.97
N TYR A 35 -13.42 9.50 3.73
CA TYR A 35 -14.11 8.33 3.22
C TYR A 35 -15.54 8.66 2.82
N ALA A 36 -15.83 8.62 1.51
CA ALA A 36 -17.15 8.93 0.99
C ALA A 36 -18.23 7.99 1.54
N ASN A 37 -19.39 8.55 1.90
CA ASN A 37 -20.51 7.77 2.39
C ASN A 37 -21.11 6.87 1.29
N PHE A 38 -21.80 5.82 1.72
CA PHE A 38 -22.32 4.81 0.80
C PHE A 38 -23.34 5.36 -0.21
N LYS A 39 -24.17 6.33 0.18
CA LYS A 39 -25.15 6.95 -0.71
C LYS A 39 -24.43 7.64 -1.87
N ARG A 40 -23.40 8.43 -1.57
CA ARG A 40 -22.61 9.12 -2.59
C ARG A 40 -21.85 8.16 -3.50
N LEU A 41 -21.31 7.06 -2.96
CA LEU A 41 -20.64 6.04 -3.77
C LEU A 41 -21.56 5.50 -4.89
N GLN A 42 -22.89 5.48 -4.68
CA GLN A 42 -23.86 5.01 -5.65
C GLN A 42 -24.20 6.03 -6.76
N GLU A 43 -23.91 7.32 -6.55
CA GLU A 43 -24.33 8.39 -7.47
C GLU A 43 -23.37 8.55 -8.65
N GLY A 44 -22.10 8.19 -8.48
CA GLY A 44 -21.11 8.30 -9.55
C GLY A 44 -19.68 8.28 -9.04
N PRO A 45 -18.70 8.60 -9.90
CA PRO A 45 -17.28 8.59 -9.51
C PRO A 45 -17.03 9.58 -8.36
N VAL A 46 -16.31 9.11 -7.34
CA VAL A 46 -15.92 9.90 -6.17
C VAL A 46 -14.61 9.38 -5.60
N ALA A 47 -13.84 10.27 -4.98
CA ALA A 47 -12.61 9.89 -4.29
C ALA A 47 -12.91 9.11 -3.00
N ILE A 48 -12.01 8.21 -2.64
CA ILE A 48 -11.95 7.54 -1.34
C ILE A 48 -10.54 7.80 -0.80
N ILE A 49 -10.46 8.45 0.36
CA ILE A 49 -9.18 8.81 0.98
C ILE A 49 -8.99 7.98 2.24
N GLU A 50 -8.00 7.09 2.22
CA GLU A 50 -7.68 6.14 3.29
C GLU A 50 -6.55 6.65 4.20
N CYS A 51 -6.53 7.96 4.45
CA CYS A 51 -5.65 8.57 5.46
C CYS A 51 -6.29 8.42 6.84
N ILE A 52 -5.59 7.72 7.73
CA ILE A 52 -6.02 7.45 9.12
C ILE A 52 -5.08 8.05 10.17
N GLU A 53 -3.91 8.56 9.74
CA GLU A 53 -2.90 9.14 10.61
C GLU A 53 -2.75 10.65 10.34
N GLU A 54 -2.54 11.41 11.41
CA GLU A 54 -2.37 12.87 11.38
C GLU A 54 -0.93 13.25 11.00
N ILE A 55 -0.56 13.00 9.75
CA ILE A 55 0.75 13.33 9.18
C ILE A 55 0.73 14.73 8.53
N PRO A 56 1.85 15.49 8.53
CA PRO A 56 1.91 16.82 7.92
C PRO A 56 1.91 16.74 6.37
N CYS A 57 0.73 16.63 5.75
CA CYS A 57 0.58 16.33 4.32
C CYS A 57 -0.68 16.99 3.72
N ASP A 58 -0.50 17.82 2.68
CA ASP A 58 -1.56 18.52 1.94
C ASP A 58 -1.55 18.45 0.38
N PRO A 59 -0.69 17.66 -0.33
CA PRO A 59 -0.70 17.60 -1.79
C PRO A 59 -2.07 17.30 -2.42
N CYS A 60 -2.92 16.53 -1.74
CA CYS A 60 -4.25 16.19 -2.24
C CYS A 60 -5.23 17.38 -2.26
N GLU A 61 -5.11 18.33 -1.33
CA GLU A 61 -5.87 19.59 -1.34
C GLU A 61 -5.38 20.46 -2.51
N SER A 62 -4.07 20.64 -2.64
CA SER A 62 -3.45 21.43 -3.72
C SER A 62 -3.77 20.89 -5.12
N ALA A 63 -3.86 19.56 -5.26
CA ALA A 63 -4.15 18.91 -6.53
C ALA A 63 -5.64 18.94 -6.92
N CYS A 64 -6.55 19.30 -6.02
CA CYS A 64 -7.99 19.23 -6.25
C CYS A 64 -8.51 20.48 -6.99
N PRO A 65 -8.89 20.39 -8.28
CA PRO A 65 -9.29 21.57 -9.05
C PRO A 65 -10.65 22.13 -8.63
N THR A 66 -11.50 21.32 -7.98
CA THR A 66 -12.83 21.73 -7.50
C THR A 66 -12.83 22.16 -6.05
N GLY A 67 -11.68 22.09 -5.36
CA GLY A 67 -11.58 22.38 -3.93
C GLY A 67 -12.37 21.42 -3.04
N ALA A 68 -12.64 20.20 -3.53
CA ALA A 68 -13.38 19.17 -2.81
C ALA A 68 -12.61 18.52 -1.66
N ILE A 69 -11.27 18.65 -1.61
CA ILE A 69 -10.46 18.11 -0.53
C ILE A 69 -9.90 19.27 0.29
N LYS A 70 -10.08 19.23 1.61
CA LYS A 70 -9.63 20.26 2.55
C LYS A 70 -8.86 19.65 3.72
N ILE A 71 -7.64 20.12 3.96
CA ILE A 71 -6.89 19.80 5.18
C ILE A 71 -7.27 20.78 6.31
N GLY A 72 -7.48 22.05 5.96
CA GLY A 72 -7.86 23.10 6.90
C GLY A 72 -6.65 23.83 7.46
N SER A 73 -6.73 24.29 8.71
CA SER A 73 -5.72 25.20 9.28
C SER A 73 -4.42 24.52 9.71
N SER A 74 -4.47 23.26 10.15
CA SER A 74 -3.29 22.48 10.50
C SER A 74 -2.99 21.48 9.40
N ILE A 75 -1.76 21.50 8.88
CA ILE A 75 -1.30 20.56 7.84
C ILE A 75 -1.33 19.09 8.29
N THR A 76 -1.44 18.83 9.60
CA THR A 76 -1.55 17.47 10.17
C THR A 76 -2.97 16.92 10.19
N ASN A 77 -3.98 17.75 9.88
CA ASN A 77 -5.37 17.30 9.89
C ASN A 77 -5.61 16.21 8.84
N LEU A 78 -6.54 15.30 9.14
CA LEU A 78 -7.02 14.37 8.11
C LEU A 78 -7.74 15.13 6.98
N PRO A 79 -7.55 14.72 5.72
CA PRO A 79 -8.23 15.32 4.58
C PRO A 79 -9.74 15.10 4.67
N VAL A 80 -10.48 16.21 4.68
CA VAL A 80 -11.95 16.22 4.61
C VAL A 80 -12.37 16.24 3.15
N LEU A 81 -13.24 15.31 2.75
CA LEU A 81 -13.80 15.24 1.41
C LEU A 81 -15.21 15.86 1.37
N ASP A 82 -15.36 16.94 0.62
CA ASP A 82 -16.65 17.46 0.16
C ASP A 82 -17.11 16.63 -1.05
N GLU A 83 -17.97 15.68 -0.75
CA GLU A 83 -18.49 14.69 -1.68
C GLU A 83 -19.28 15.29 -2.86
N ASP A 84 -19.96 16.42 -2.63
CA ASP A 84 -20.80 17.09 -3.63
C ASP A 84 -19.94 17.83 -4.67
N LYS A 85 -18.79 18.36 -4.26
CA LYS A 85 -17.82 19.00 -5.15
C LYS A 85 -16.89 18.02 -5.86
N CYS A 86 -16.81 16.77 -5.38
CA CYS A 86 -15.91 15.78 -5.94
C CYS A 86 -16.47 15.24 -7.26
N THR A 87 -15.73 15.45 -8.35
CA THR A 87 -16.06 14.94 -9.69
C THR A 87 -15.46 13.57 -9.98
N GLY A 88 -14.64 13.03 -9.05
CA GLY A 88 -13.88 11.80 -9.26
C GLY A 88 -12.83 11.90 -10.38
N CYS A 89 -12.29 13.09 -10.64
CA CYS A 89 -11.30 13.30 -11.71
C CYS A 89 -9.99 12.52 -11.55
N GLY A 90 -9.64 12.12 -10.31
CA GLY A 90 -8.49 11.28 -10.01
C GLY A 90 -7.13 11.98 -9.97
N LEU A 91 -7.07 13.31 -10.07
CA LEU A 91 -5.79 14.06 -10.00
C LEU A 91 -5.09 13.90 -8.64
N CYS A 92 -5.86 13.83 -7.56
CA CYS A 92 -5.36 13.60 -6.21
C CYS A 92 -4.68 12.23 -6.03
N ILE A 93 -4.97 11.24 -6.88
CA ILE A 93 -4.37 9.90 -6.79
C ILE A 93 -2.86 9.98 -7.00
N SER A 94 -2.42 10.57 -8.13
CA SER A 94 -0.99 10.66 -8.46
C SER A 94 -0.23 11.68 -7.61
N SER A 95 -0.93 12.62 -6.98
CA SER A 95 -0.30 13.61 -6.08
C SER A 95 -0.16 13.11 -4.65
N CYS A 96 -0.75 11.97 -4.29
CA CYS A 96 -0.70 11.45 -2.94
C CYS A 96 0.63 10.71 -2.67
N PRO A 97 1.54 11.24 -1.83
CA PRO A 97 2.79 10.56 -1.52
C PRO A 97 2.58 9.26 -0.72
N GLY A 98 1.44 9.13 -0.02
CA GLY A 98 1.09 7.94 0.75
C GLY A 98 0.31 6.88 -0.03
N LEU A 99 0.04 7.10 -1.33
CA LEU A 99 -0.73 6.18 -2.19
C LEU A 99 -2.11 5.78 -1.61
N ALA A 100 -2.67 6.63 -0.77
CA ALA A 100 -3.86 6.35 0.05
C ALA A 100 -5.17 6.81 -0.60
N ILE A 101 -5.13 7.31 -1.84
CA ILE A 101 -6.28 7.88 -2.53
C ILE A 101 -6.68 7.02 -3.71
N PHE A 102 -7.97 6.73 -3.78
CA PHE A 102 -8.60 5.94 -4.83
C PHE A 102 -9.76 6.73 -5.43
N VAL A 103 -10.19 6.37 -6.63
CA VAL A 103 -11.49 6.81 -7.15
C VAL A 103 -12.33 5.59 -7.44
N LEU A 104 -13.57 5.61 -6.95
CA LEU A 104 -14.53 4.55 -7.17
C LEU A 104 -15.74 5.11 -7.92
N ASN A 105 -16.09 4.47 -9.03
CA ASN A 105 -17.41 4.57 -9.62
C ASN A 105 -18.11 3.22 -9.43
N LEU A 106 -18.94 3.13 -8.39
CA LEU A 106 -19.54 1.87 -7.94
C LEU A 106 -20.57 1.32 -8.96
N ASN A 107 -21.30 2.22 -9.60
CA ASN A 107 -22.37 1.92 -10.55
C ASN A 107 -21.94 2.27 -11.97
N TYR A 108 -20.75 1.83 -12.39
CA TYR A 108 -20.30 2.07 -13.77
C TYR A 108 -21.22 1.34 -14.76
N THR A 109 -21.60 0.10 -14.44
CA THR A 109 -22.79 -0.59 -14.98
C THR A 109 -23.56 -1.22 -13.83
N ASP A 110 -24.66 -1.93 -14.13
CA ASP A 110 -25.43 -2.69 -13.14
C ASP A 110 -24.57 -3.75 -12.42
N GLU A 111 -23.56 -4.30 -13.09
CA GLU A 111 -22.72 -5.39 -12.58
C GLU A 111 -21.27 -4.97 -12.26
N LEU A 112 -20.76 -3.93 -12.90
CA LEU A 112 -19.36 -3.55 -12.85
C LEU A 112 -19.15 -2.22 -12.12
N ALA A 113 -18.10 -2.20 -11.31
CA ALA A 113 -17.51 -0.98 -10.78
C ALA A 113 -16.21 -0.65 -11.53
N LEU A 114 -15.90 0.64 -11.63
CA LEU A 114 -14.60 1.13 -12.07
C LEU A 114 -13.82 1.62 -10.85
N VAL A 115 -12.63 1.08 -10.66
CA VAL A 115 -11.71 1.50 -9.58
C VAL A 115 -10.44 2.06 -10.21
N SER A 116 -10.03 3.24 -9.78
CA SER A 116 -8.76 3.87 -10.12
C SER A 116 -7.88 3.96 -8.88
N PHE A 117 -6.63 3.53 -9.02
CA PHE A 117 -5.65 3.47 -7.92
C PHE A 117 -4.25 3.87 -8.42
N PRO A 118 -3.36 4.34 -7.53
CA PRO A 118 -1.97 4.61 -7.88
C PRO A 118 -1.23 3.29 -8.09
N PHE A 119 -0.26 3.27 -9.01
CA PHE A 119 0.46 2.05 -9.34
C PHE A 119 1.93 2.33 -9.65
N GLU A 120 2.81 1.87 -8.77
CA GLU A 120 4.26 2.16 -8.82
C GLU A 120 5.12 1.01 -9.34
N PHE A 121 4.49 -0.04 -9.88
CA PHE A 121 5.21 -1.23 -10.35
C PHE A 121 5.31 -1.29 -11.87
N LEU A 122 6.32 -2.01 -12.35
CA LEU A 122 6.50 -2.34 -13.76
C LEU A 122 6.43 -3.87 -13.97
N PRO A 123 6.00 -4.34 -15.16
CA PRO A 123 5.46 -3.56 -16.26
C PRO A 123 4.06 -2.98 -15.98
N LEU A 124 3.75 -1.86 -16.63
CA LEU A 124 2.37 -1.34 -16.64
C LEU A 124 1.47 -2.28 -17.46
N PRO A 125 0.23 -2.55 -17.01
CA PRO A 125 -0.71 -3.34 -17.79
C PRO A 125 -1.12 -2.58 -19.05
N LYS A 126 -1.52 -3.32 -20.09
CA LYS A 126 -2.07 -2.70 -21.31
C LYS A 126 -3.58 -2.48 -21.17
N VAL A 127 -4.09 -1.43 -21.80
CA VAL A 127 -5.55 -1.24 -21.91
C VAL A 127 -6.15 -2.45 -22.63
N GLY A 128 -7.21 -3.02 -22.05
CA GLY A 128 -7.86 -4.24 -22.49
C GLY A 128 -7.34 -5.53 -21.84
N GLU A 129 -6.20 -5.48 -21.15
CA GLU A 129 -5.59 -6.66 -20.52
C GLU A 129 -6.41 -7.16 -19.32
N GLU A 130 -6.53 -8.48 -19.21
CA GLU A 130 -7.04 -9.13 -17.99
C GLU A 130 -5.94 -9.16 -16.92
N VAL A 131 -6.27 -8.62 -15.75
CA VAL A 131 -5.37 -8.45 -14.60
C VAL A 131 -5.97 -9.10 -13.36
N SER A 132 -5.13 -9.58 -12.44
CA SER A 132 -5.57 -10.04 -11.14
C SER A 132 -5.67 -8.85 -10.19
N ALA A 133 -6.89 -8.50 -9.79
CA ALA A 133 -7.15 -7.45 -8.83
C ALA A 133 -6.86 -7.94 -7.40
N ILE A 134 -6.16 -7.13 -6.62
CA ILE A 134 -5.69 -7.48 -5.27
C ILE A 134 -6.26 -6.55 -4.20
N ASP A 135 -6.32 -7.06 -2.97
CA ASP A 135 -6.64 -6.29 -1.77
C ASP A 135 -5.41 -5.56 -1.19
N ARG A 136 -5.59 -4.93 -0.03
CA ARG A 136 -4.53 -4.21 0.72
C ARG A 136 -3.40 -5.12 1.21
N GLU A 137 -3.62 -6.44 1.26
CA GLU A 137 -2.62 -7.45 1.64
C GLU A 137 -1.91 -8.04 0.41
N GLY A 138 -2.30 -7.63 -0.80
CA GLY A 138 -1.79 -8.19 -2.04
C GLY A 138 -2.39 -9.54 -2.41
N ARG A 139 -3.48 -9.96 -1.76
CA ARG A 139 -4.19 -11.22 -2.08
C ARG A 139 -5.13 -10.99 -3.25
N THR A 140 -5.16 -11.95 -4.17
CA THR A 140 -6.07 -11.90 -5.33
C THR A 140 -7.52 -12.01 -4.88
N VAL A 141 -8.32 -11.01 -5.25
CA VAL A 141 -9.76 -10.93 -4.94
C VAL A 141 -10.59 -11.41 -6.13
N CYS A 142 -10.29 -10.89 -7.32
CA CYS A 142 -11.02 -11.24 -8.54
C CYS A 142 -10.18 -10.95 -9.79
N LYS A 143 -10.68 -11.38 -10.95
CA LYS A 143 -10.19 -10.89 -12.24
C LYS A 143 -10.78 -9.51 -12.53
N GLY A 144 -9.97 -8.63 -13.08
CA GLY A 144 -10.38 -7.33 -13.58
C GLY A 144 -9.87 -7.09 -14.99
N LYS A 145 -10.35 -6.01 -15.61
CA LYS A 145 -9.90 -5.59 -16.94
C LYS A 145 -9.33 -4.18 -16.88
N ALA A 146 -8.07 -4.02 -17.26
CA ALA A 146 -7.45 -2.70 -17.33
C ALA A 146 -8.09 -1.87 -18.44
N VAL A 147 -8.55 -0.66 -18.13
CA VAL A 147 -9.30 0.17 -19.08
C VAL A 147 -8.72 1.55 -19.29
N LYS A 148 -7.95 2.06 -18.34
CA LYS A 148 -7.28 3.35 -18.47
C LYS A 148 -5.98 3.36 -17.70
N ILE A 149 -4.90 3.75 -18.37
CA ILE A 149 -3.57 3.90 -17.78
C ILE A 149 -3.13 5.34 -18.03
N LEU A 150 -3.01 6.11 -16.95
CA LEU A 150 -2.49 7.48 -17.01
C LEU A 150 -1.07 7.49 -16.49
N ASN A 151 -0.11 7.85 -17.33
CA ASN A 151 1.29 7.99 -16.97
C ASN A 151 1.90 9.21 -17.70
N LYS A 152 1.36 10.40 -17.42
CA LYS A 152 1.84 11.66 -17.97
C LYS A 152 2.98 12.19 -17.09
N ARG A 153 3.94 12.91 -17.69
CA ARG A 153 5.05 13.56 -16.94
C ARG A 153 4.60 14.43 -15.77
N LYS A 154 3.41 15.04 -15.87
CA LYS A 154 2.82 15.86 -14.79
C LYS A 154 2.35 15.07 -13.57
N GLN A 155 2.28 13.74 -13.64
CA GLN A 155 1.75 12.87 -12.59
C GLN A 155 2.85 12.37 -11.63
N ASP A 156 3.91 13.15 -11.44
CA ASP A 156 5.09 12.83 -10.60
C ASP A 156 5.53 11.36 -10.65
N TYR A 157 5.60 10.80 -11.85
CA TYR A 157 6.00 9.41 -12.08
C TYR A 157 5.16 8.33 -11.35
N THR A 158 3.99 8.67 -10.80
CA THR A 158 3.01 7.72 -10.23
C THR A 158 1.88 7.49 -11.24
N PRO A 159 1.92 6.38 -12.00
CA PRO A 159 0.83 5.95 -12.86
C PRO A 159 -0.48 5.79 -12.09
N VAL A 160 -1.59 6.13 -12.76
CA VAL A 160 -2.94 5.81 -12.29
C VAL A 160 -3.52 4.73 -13.19
N VAL A 161 -3.81 3.58 -12.60
CA VAL A 161 -4.41 2.43 -13.29
C VAL A 161 -5.88 2.38 -12.92
N SER A 162 -6.75 2.27 -13.94
CA SER A 162 -8.18 2.05 -13.76
C SER A 162 -8.60 0.71 -14.32
N ILE A 163 -9.36 -0.04 -13.55
CA ILE A 163 -9.82 -1.38 -13.93
C ILE A 163 -11.33 -1.54 -13.71
N PHE A 164 -11.98 -2.34 -14.55
CA PHE A 164 -13.31 -2.87 -14.26
C PHE A 164 -13.21 -4.11 -13.38
N ILE A 165 -14.09 -4.19 -12.40
CA ILE A 165 -14.27 -5.34 -11.51
C ILE A 165 -15.75 -5.55 -11.21
N PRO A 166 -16.17 -6.76 -10.80
CA PRO A 166 -17.51 -6.97 -10.26
C PRO A 166 -17.78 -6.06 -9.07
N LYS A 167 -18.95 -5.39 -9.07
CA LYS A 167 -19.35 -4.39 -8.06
C LYS A 167 -19.21 -4.88 -6.61
N LYS A 168 -19.42 -6.19 -6.37
CA LYS A 168 -19.25 -6.82 -5.05
C LYS A 168 -17.84 -6.69 -4.44
N HIS A 169 -16.82 -6.36 -5.24
CA HIS A 169 -15.43 -6.25 -4.81
C HIS A 169 -14.91 -4.80 -4.73
N ALA A 170 -15.76 -3.81 -5.03
CA ALA A 170 -15.41 -2.39 -5.15
C ALA A 170 -14.73 -1.78 -3.91
N SER A 171 -15.12 -2.20 -2.71
CA SER A 171 -14.56 -1.70 -1.46
C SER A 171 -13.23 -2.33 -1.04
N VAL A 172 -12.90 -3.49 -1.63
CA VAL A 172 -11.77 -4.32 -1.20
C VAL A 172 -10.57 -4.13 -2.13
N VAL A 173 -10.82 -4.04 -3.44
CA VAL A 173 -9.75 -3.94 -4.44
C VAL A 173 -9.03 -2.60 -4.32
N ARG A 174 -7.70 -2.66 -4.17
CA ARG A 174 -6.82 -1.48 -4.05
C ARG A 174 -5.58 -1.55 -4.94
N GLY A 175 -5.46 -2.58 -5.78
CA GLY A 175 -4.38 -2.69 -6.75
C GLY A 175 -4.54 -3.85 -7.72
N ILE A 176 -3.48 -4.14 -8.47
CA ILE A 176 -3.32 -5.33 -9.30
C ILE A 176 -1.99 -6.02 -9.02
N SER A 177 -1.94 -7.34 -9.19
CA SER A 177 -0.66 -8.06 -9.14
C SER A 177 0.12 -7.89 -10.45
N VAL A 178 1.43 -7.70 -10.36
CA VAL A 178 2.32 -7.79 -11.52
C VAL A 178 2.51 -9.26 -11.90
N LYS A 179 2.34 -9.62 -13.18
CA LYS A 179 2.73 -10.95 -13.67
C LYS A 179 4.24 -11.09 -13.49
N LYS A 180 4.67 -12.03 -12.65
CA LYS A 180 6.08 -12.32 -12.42
C LYS A 180 6.69 -12.97 -13.67
N ASN A 181 7.10 -12.17 -14.64
CA ASN A 181 8.05 -12.64 -15.64
C ASN A 181 9.44 -12.65 -14.97
N GLY A 182 9.83 -13.79 -14.39
CA GLY A 182 11.22 -14.05 -13.98
C GLY A 182 11.53 -14.05 -12.47
N PHE A 183 10.60 -13.67 -11.60
CA PHE A 183 10.79 -13.86 -10.15
C PHE A 183 10.03 -15.10 -9.68
N SER A 184 10.71 -16.23 -9.51
CA SER A 184 10.13 -17.33 -8.73
C SER A 184 9.81 -16.82 -7.32
N LYS A 185 8.72 -17.29 -6.70
CA LYS A 185 8.63 -17.20 -5.24
C LYS A 185 9.83 -18.00 -4.74
N GLN A 186 10.85 -17.35 -4.18
CA GLN A 186 11.68 -18.06 -3.22
C GLN A 186 10.72 -18.40 -2.09
N ASN A 187 10.36 -19.68 -1.98
CA ASN A 187 9.69 -20.23 -0.83
C ASN A 187 10.68 -20.20 0.34
N ASN A 188 11.05 -19.01 0.79
CA ASN A 188 11.71 -18.86 2.07
C ASN A 188 10.59 -18.79 3.11
N SER A 189 9.84 -19.89 3.21
CA SER A 189 9.37 -20.33 4.52
C SER A 189 10.62 -20.30 5.41
N PRO A 190 10.61 -19.67 6.59
CA PRO A 190 11.73 -19.81 7.50
C PRO A 190 11.83 -21.29 7.86
N GLN A 191 12.66 -22.03 7.14
CA GLN A 191 12.99 -23.40 7.49
C GLN A 191 13.72 -23.29 8.81
N ALA A 192 13.05 -23.78 9.85
CA ALA A 192 13.61 -23.95 11.16
C ALA A 192 14.61 -25.10 11.09
N GLU A 193 15.79 -24.82 10.57
CA GLU A 193 16.97 -25.66 10.78
C GLU A 193 17.92 -24.92 11.72
N ASN A 194 18.39 -25.64 12.73
CA ASN A 194 19.30 -25.14 13.75
C ASN A 194 20.54 -24.52 13.10
N ASN A 195 20.72 -23.21 13.17
CA ASN A 195 22.05 -22.60 13.06
C ASN A 195 22.03 -21.10 13.37
N GLU A 196 23.13 -20.59 13.90
CA GLU A 196 23.39 -19.22 14.41
C GLU A 196 23.24 -18.07 13.36
N ASN A 197 22.55 -18.31 12.24
CA ASN A 197 22.38 -17.42 11.09
C ASN A 197 20.93 -17.02 10.77
N LYS A 198 19.97 -17.34 11.65
CA LYS A 198 18.51 -17.21 11.41
C LYS A 198 18.02 -15.82 10.93
N MET A 199 18.78 -14.75 11.16
CA MET A 199 18.46 -13.38 10.73
C MET A 199 19.41 -12.80 9.66
N ARG A 200 20.38 -13.58 9.15
CA ARG A 200 21.36 -13.08 8.19
C ARG A 200 20.97 -13.45 6.77
N ILE A 201 20.99 -12.47 5.87
CA ILE A 201 20.87 -12.67 4.43
C ILE A 201 22.23 -13.15 3.92
N LEU A 202 22.37 -14.47 3.72
CA LEU A 202 23.61 -15.08 3.22
C LEU A 202 23.69 -15.08 1.70
N ASP A 203 22.54 -15.02 1.02
CA ASP A 203 22.48 -14.96 -0.43
C ASP A 203 21.63 -13.75 -0.82
N HIS A 204 22.26 -12.76 -1.45
CA HIS A 204 21.60 -11.55 -1.88
C HIS A 204 21.51 -11.53 -3.41
N PRO A 205 20.32 -11.32 -4.01
CA PRO A 205 20.12 -11.42 -5.47
C PRO A 205 21.04 -10.54 -6.32
N ILE A 206 21.57 -9.45 -5.74
CA ILE A 206 22.44 -8.47 -6.42
C ILE A 206 23.91 -8.62 -5.98
N LEU A 207 24.15 -8.98 -4.72
CA LEU A 207 25.52 -9.01 -4.16
C LEU A 207 26.12 -10.43 -4.20
N GLY A 208 25.33 -11.41 -4.62
CA GLY A 208 25.69 -12.82 -4.59
C GLY A 208 25.75 -13.37 -3.17
N THR A 209 26.29 -14.59 -3.08
CA THR A 209 26.46 -15.31 -1.83
C THR A 209 27.57 -14.65 -1.00
N GLN A 210 27.22 -14.24 0.21
CA GLN A 210 28.13 -13.65 1.17
C GLN A 210 28.78 -14.76 1.98
N ASN A 211 30.12 -14.81 1.95
CA ASN A 211 30.89 -15.69 2.84
C ASN A 211 31.04 -14.99 4.18
N PRO A 212 30.41 -15.50 5.26
CA PRO A 212 30.51 -14.84 6.54
C PRO A 212 31.94 -14.84 7.09
N GLY A 213 32.36 -13.71 7.64
CA GLY A 213 33.64 -13.59 8.35
C GLY A 213 33.73 -14.49 9.58
N LYS A 214 34.94 -14.67 10.11
CA LYS A 214 35.19 -15.52 11.28
C LYS A 214 34.41 -15.01 12.49
N MET A 215 33.92 -15.93 13.33
CA MET A 215 33.29 -15.58 14.61
C MET A 215 34.35 -15.10 15.60
N LEU A 216 34.04 -13.98 16.26
CA LEU A 216 34.88 -13.30 17.25
C LEU A 216 34.07 -13.11 18.53
N ASN A 217 34.76 -13.14 19.67
CA ASN A 217 34.17 -12.80 20.96
C ASN A 217 34.63 -11.39 21.34
N ILE A 218 33.72 -10.44 21.37
CA ILE A 218 33.99 -9.07 21.78
C ILE A 218 33.53 -8.89 23.24
N THR A 219 34.21 -8.03 24.01
CA THR A 219 33.77 -7.68 25.37
C THR A 219 33.53 -6.18 25.44
N VAL A 220 32.32 -5.78 25.83
CA VAL A 220 31.91 -4.38 26.00
C VAL A 220 31.33 -4.25 27.40
N ASP A 221 31.87 -3.36 28.22
CA ASP A 221 31.43 -3.14 29.62
C ASP A 221 31.33 -4.43 30.46
N GLY A 222 32.29 -5.34 30.28
CA GLY A 222 32.32 -6.64 30.97
C GLY A 222 31.38 -7.70 30.40
N LYS A 223 30.55 -7.37 29.41
CA LYS A 223 29.64 -8.31 28.74
C LYS A 223 30.28 -8.88 27.48
N LYS A 224 30.36 -10.21 27.39
CA LYS A 224 30.82 -10.92 26.19
C LYS A 224 29.70 -11.00 25.14
N ILE A 225 30.01 -10.64 23.91
CA ILE A 225 29.11 -10.68 22.76
C ILE A 225 29.83 -11.43 21.63
N LYS A 226 29.09 -12.24 20.86
CA LYS A 226 29.61 -12.90 19.66
C LYS A 226 29.32 -12.01 18.43
N ALA A 227 30.33 -11.72 17.62
CA ALA A 227 30.21 -10.96 16.36
C ALA A 227 31.05 -11.61 15.25
N ARG A 228 30.89 -11.21 13.99
CA ARG A 228 31.78 -11.65 12.90
C ARG A 228 32.72 -10.55 12.43
N GLU A 229 33.90 -10.96 11.98
CA GLU A 229 34.82 -10.10 11.25
C GLU A 229 34.10 -9.42 10.07
N GLY A 230 34.23 -8.10 9.96
CA GLY A 230 33.59 -7.29 8.90
C GLY A 230 32.14 -6.85 9.18
N GLU A 231 31.48 -7.33 10.24
CA GLU A 231 30.16 -6.80 10.62
C GLU A 231 30.28 -5.35 11.13
N MET A 232 29.31 -4.50 10.78
CA MET A 232 29.29 -3.07 11.11
C MET A 232 29.43 -2.79 12.61
N ILE A 233 28.99 -3.72 13.46
CA ILE A 233 29.14 -3.61 14.91
C ILE A 233 30.62 -3.54 15.34
N VAL A 234 31.51 -4.28 14.68
CA VAL A 234 32.94 -4.30 14.99
C VAL A 234 33.57 -2.96 14.62
N ALA A 235 33.23 -2.40 13.46
CA ALA A 235 33.71 -1.09 13.04
C ALA A 235 33.25 0.03 13.98
N ALA A 236 31.99 -0.01 14.43
CA ALA A 236 31.45 0.95 15.39
C ALA A 236 32.16 0.88 16.76
N LEU A 237 32.46 -0.33 17.25
CA LEU A 237 33.12 -0.54 18.54
C LEU A 237 34.61 -0.16 18.51
N LEU A 238 35.33 -0.46 17.42
CA LEU A 238 36.71 -0.01 17.23
C LEU A 238 36.81 1.52 17.19
N ASN A 239 35.86 2.19 16.53
CA ASN A 239 35.80 3.66 16.51
C ASN A 239 35.50 4.26 17.89
N ALA A 240 34.78 3.53 18.75
CA ALA A 240 34.55 3.90 20.15
C ALA A 240 35.75 3.61 21.08
N GLY A 241 36.90 3.18 20.53
CA GLY A 241 38.11 2.88 21.30
C GLY A 241 38.08 1.53 22.02
N ILE A 242 37.06 0.69 21.78
CA ILE A 242 36.92 -0.62 22.40
C ILE A 242 37.78 -1.61 21.62
N ARG A 243 38.84 -2.11 22.27
CA ARG A 243 39.75 -3.08 21.67
C ARG A 243 39.12 -4.47 21.67
N ILE A 244 39.01 -5.04 20.48
CA ILE A 244 38.57 -6.41 20.24
C ILE A 244 39.84 -7.28 20.18
N ASN A 245 39.97 -8.24 21.08
CA ASN A 245 41.06 -9.22 21.10
C ASN A 245 40.58 -10.56 20.55
#